data_AF-A0A835PWV2-F1
#
_entry.id   AF-A0A835PWV2-F1
#
_cell.length_a   1.000
_cell.length_b   1.000
_cell.length_c   1.000
_cell.angle_alpha   90.00
_cell.angle_beta   90.00
_cell.angle_gamma   90.00
#
_symmetry.space_group_name_H-M   'P 1'
#
loop_
_entity.id
_entity.type
_entity.pdbx_description
1 polymer ?
#
loop_
_entity_poly.entity_id
_entity_poly.type
_entity_poly.pdbx_seq_one_letter_code
_entity_poly.pdbx_strand_id
1 'polypeptide(L)' 'MATSTKTKLIAKRSSKYLEEALYRRLFREGSSPASVRKELTLFLKSRKRAFKWEVGVSIRKLRDRKCFRPALKVH' A
#
# COMPACT_ATOMS: atom_id res chain seq x y z
N MET A 1 -24.01 -0.07 21.52
CA MET A 1 -24.33 -0.28 20.09
C MET A 1 -23.03 -0.44 19.31
N ALA A 2 -22.56 -1.68 19.09
CA ALA A 2 -21.30 -1.96 18.42
C ALA A 2 -21.55 -2.23 16.93
N THR A 3 -21.10 -1.34 16.05
CA THR A 3 -21.21 -1.54 14.60
C THR A 3 -19.84 -1.45 13.92
N SER A 4 -19.47 -2.56 13.28
CA SER A 4 -18.40 -2.71 12.28
C SER A 4 -16.97 -2.98 12.77
N THR A 5 -16.73 -4.20 13.25
CA THR A 5 -15.38 -4.79 13.44
C THR A 5 -15.15 -6.07 12.62
N LYS A 6 -16.03 -6.40 11.66
CA LYS A 6 -15.92 -7.65 10.88
C LYS A 6 -14.86 -7.59 9.78
N THR A 7 -14.63 -6.41 9.18
CA THR A 7 -13.63 -6.22 8.10
C THR A 7 -12.19 -6.21 8.61
N LYS A 8 -11.92 -5.69 9.81
CA LYS A 8 -10.56 -5.65 10.40
C LYS A 8 -9.95 -7.04 10.64
N LEU A 9 -10.78 -8.07 10.78
CA LEU A 9 -10.34 -9.44 11.06
C LEU A 9 -10.11 -10.28 9.79
N ILE A 10 -10.70 -9.92 8.65
CA ILE A 10 -10.54 -10.70 7.40
C ILE A 10 -9.10 -10.61 6.89
N ALA A 11 -8.46 -9.44 7.03
CA ALA A 11 -7.04 -9.26 6.71
C ALA A 11 -6.11 -10.07 7.64
N LYS A 12 -6.48 -10.27 8.91
CA LYS A 12 -5.67 -11.00 9.90
C LYS A 12 -5.67 -12.52 9.71
N ARG A 13 -6.59 -13.09 8.93
CA ARG A 13 -6.72 -14.56 8.75
C ARG A 13 -5.96 -15.09 7.52
N SER A 14 -5.48 -14.21 6.64
CA SER A 14 -4.88 -14.62 5.37
C SER A 14 -3.51 -13.99 5.19
N SER A 15 -2.47 -14.82 5.16
CA SER A 15 -1.10 -14.40 4.81
C SER A 15 -0.96 -13.87 3.38
N LYS A 16 -2.03 -13.89 2.58
CA LYS A 16 -2.07 -13.43 1.19
C LYS A 16 -2.03 -11.91 1.08
N TYR A 17 -2.60 -11.17 2.04
CA TYR A 17 -2.72 -9.72 1.97
C TYR A 17 -1.72 -9.02 2.89
N LEU A 18 -1.45 -7.74 2.62
CA LEU A 18 -0.71 -6.89 3.54
C LEU A 18 -1.53 -6.68 4.83
N GLU A 19 -0.83 -6.71 5.97
CA GLU A 19 -1.43 -6.35 7.26
C GLU A 19 -1.62 -4.83 7.43
N GLU A 20 -0.80 -4.06 6.71
CA GLU A 20 -0.85 -2.60 6.68
C GLU A 20 -1.18 -2.10 5.27
N ALA A 21 -1.95 -1.00 5.18
CA ALA A 21 -2.31 -0.40 3.91
C ALA A 21 -1.07 0.00 3.09
N LEU A 22 -1.10 -0.32 1.78
CA LEU A 22 0.04 -0.15 0.85
C LEU A 22 0.67 1.25 0.93
N TYR A 23 -0.13 2.32 0.95
CA TYR A 23 0.40 3.68 1.01
C TYR A 23 1.18 3.98 2.30
N ARG A 24 0.80 3.40 3.45
CA ARG A 24 1.52 3.63 4.70
C ARG A 24 2.90 3.00 4.63
N ARG A 25 2.97 1.78 4.09
CA ARG A 25 4.22 1.08 3.84
C ARG A 25 5.12 1.84 2.84
N LEU A 26 4.57 2.29 1.71
CA LEU A 26 5.32 3.02 0.68
C LEU A 26 5.96 4.31 1.20
N PHE A 27 5.31 4.98 2.17
CA PHE A 27 5.79 6.23 2.74
C PHE A 27 6.38 6.07 4.15
N ARG A 28 6.73 4.85 4.56
CA ARG A 28 7.25 4.55 5.90
C ARG A 28 8.57 5.28 6.19
N GLU A 29 9.49 5.27 5.23
CA GLU A 29 10.78 5.99 5.30
C GLU A 29 10.66 7.44 4.75
N GLY A 30 9.45 7.98 4.60
CA GLY A 30 9.20 9.34 4.10
C GLY A 30 8.76 9.41 2.62
N SER A 31 8.73 10.63 2.07
CA SER A 31 8.21 10.92 0.73
C SER A 31 9.28 11.04 -0.36
N SER A 32 10.55 10.76 -0.04
CA SER A 32 11.61 10.81 -1.05
C SER A 32 11.37 9.76 -2.13
N PRO A 33 11.54 10.10 -3.42
CA PRO A 33 11.35 9.16 -4.53
C PRO A 33 12.26 7.91 -4.44
N ALA A 34 13.42 8.01 -3.80
CA ALA A 34 14.31 6.88 -3.60
C ALA A 34 13.73 5.88 -2.59
N SER A 35 13.26 6.35 -1.44
CA SER A 35 12.66 5.54 -0.37
C SER A 35 11.39 4.83 -0.87
N VAL A 36 10.51 5.56 -1.56
CA VAL A 36 9.27 5.01 -2.13
C VAL A 36 9.56 3.89 -3.14
N ARG A 37 10.60 4.04 -3.97
CA ARG A 37 11.01 3.01 -4.94
C ARG A 37 11.55 1.75 -4.26
N LYS A 38 12.34 1.93 -3.19
CA LYS A 38 12.87 0.82 -2.38
C LYS A 38 11.73 0.03 -1.75
N GLU A 39 10.80 0.69 -1.06
CA GLU A 39 9.63 0.06 -0.45
C GLU A 39 8.71 -0.62 -1.49
N LEU A 40 8.47 0.02 -2.63
CA LEU A 40 7.70 -0.58 -3.72
C LEU A 40 8.35 -1.87 -4.24
N THR A 41 9.67 -1.86 -4.38
CA THR A 41 10.41 -3.04 -4.84
C THR A 41 10.33 -4.17 -3.82
N LEU A 42 10.42 -3.85 -2.52
CA LEU A 42 10.24 -4.83 -1.43
C LEU A 42 8.81 -5.40 -1.43
N PHE A 43 7.80 -4.57 -1.66
CA PHE A 43 6.41 -5.02 -1.78
C PHE A 43 6.23 -6.00 -2.94
N LEU A 44 6.70 -5.66 -4.14
CA LEU A 44 6.59 -6.53 -5.32
C LEU A 44 7.30 -7.89 -5.12
N LYS A 45 8.43 -7.90 -4.40
CA LYS A 45 9.14 -9.14 -4.04
C LYS A 45 8.42 -9.98 -2.98
N SER A 46 7.63 -9.35 -2.09
CA SER A 46 6.99 -10.03 -0.95
C SER A 46 5.85 -10.99 -1.31
N ARG A 47 5.39 -11.00 -2.57
CA ARG A 47 4.23 -11.76 -3.07
C ARG A 47 2.89 -11.48 -2.34
N LYS A 48 2.87 -10.54 -1.39
CA LYS A 48 1.67 -10.06 -0.71
C LYS A 48 0.80 -9.27 -1.69
N ARG A 49 -0.50 -9.36 -1.53
CA ARG A 49 -1.48 -8.60 -2.29
C ARG A 49 -1.94 -7.38 -1.50
N ALA A 50 -2.23 -6.29 -2.20
CA ALA A 50 -2.92 -5.13 -1.67
C ALA A 50 -4.37 -5.14 -2.19
N PHE A 51 -5.30 -4.54 -1.45
CA PHE A 51 -6.67 -4.40 -1.94
C PHE A 51 -6.73 -3.34 -3.05
N LYS A 52 -7.63 -3.51 -4.02
CA LYS A 52 -7.81 -2.58 -5.14
C LYS A 52 -8.03 -1.13 -4.68
N TRP A 53 -8.80 -0.94 -3.60
CA TRP A 53 -9.07 0.39 -3.04
C TRP A 53 -7.79 1.00 -2.42
N GLU A 54 -6.93 0.21 -1.78
CA GLU A 54 -5.65 0.67 -1.23
C GLU A 54 -4.68 1.07 -2.34
N VAL A 55 -4.66 0.31 -3.44
CA VAL A 55 -3.90 0.63 -4.65
C VAL A 55 -4.36 1.98 -5.20
N GLY A 56 -5.67 2.21 -5.34
CA GLY A 56 -6.22 3.49 -5.79
C GLY A 56 -5.82 4.68 -4.91
N VAL A 57 -5.89 4.52 -3.58
CA VAL A 57 -5.45 5.56 -2.62
C VAL A 57 -3.94 5.80 -2.72
N SER A 58 -3.15 4.74 -2.93
CA SER A 58 -1.70 4.83 -3.08
C SER A 58 -1.32 5.60 -4.34
N ILE A 59 -1.99 5.33 -5.47
CA ILE A 59 -1.78 6.05 -6.73
C ILE A 59 -2.09 7.54 -6.56
N ARG A 60 -3.21 7.89 -5.91
CA ARG A 60 -3.58 9.29 -5.64
C ARG A 60 -2.48 10.00 -4.83
N LYS A 61 -2.04 9.41 -3.72
CA LYS A 61 -0.97 9.98 -2.87
C LYS A 61 0.38 10.09 -3.59
N LEU A 62 0.71 9.14 -4.45
CA LEU A 62 1.94 9.19 -5.26
C LEU A 62 1.88 10.33 -6.28
N ARG A 63 0.73 10.56 -6.92
CA ARG A 63 0.52 11.69 -7.84
C ARG A 63 0.60 13.04 -7.12
N ASP A 64 -0.07 13.17 -5.97
CA ASP A 64 -0.05 14.40 -5.16
C ASP A 64 1.40 14.80 -4.77
N ARG A 65 2.26 13.80 -4.53
CA ARG A 65 3.68 13.98 -4.20
C ARG A 65 4.61 14.00 -5.40
N LYS A 66 4.09 14.17 -6.63
CA LYS A 66 4.83 14.18 -7.90
C LYS A 66 5.70 12.93 -8.15
N CYS A 67 5.36 11.81 -7.51
CA CYS A 67 6.03 10.51 -7.65
C CYS A 67 5.38 9.66 -8.76
N PHE A 68 5.41 10.17 -9.99
CA PHE A 68 4.69 9.56 -11.13
C PHE A 68 5.24 8.20 -11.55
N ARG A 69 6.58 8.00 -11.53
CA ARG A 69 7.20 6.72 -11.89
C ARG A 69 6.75 5.57 -10.97
N PRO A 70 6.80 5.71 -9.63
CA PRO A 70 6.20 4.72 -8.74
C PRO A 70 4.69 4.51 -8.98
N ALA A 71 3.93 5.57 -9.26
CA ALA A 71 2.48 5.46 -9.49
C ALA A 71 2.15 4.58 -10.71
N LEU A 72 2.92 4.72 -11.80
CA LEU A 72 2.77 3.88 -13.00
C LEU A 72 3.11 2.42 -12.75
N LYS A 73 4.10 2.15 -11.88
CA LYS A 73 4.56 0.79 -11.57
C LYS A 73 3.62 0.02 -10.62
N VAL A 74 2.71 0.71 -9.95
CA VAL A 74 1.71 0.13 -9.04
C VAL A 74 0.38 -0.18 -9.75
N HIS A 75 0.14 0.41 -10.93
CA HIS A 75 -1.07 0.19 -11.73
C HIS A 75 -1.19 -1.26 -12.21
#